data_AF-A0A5C3PQB2-F1
#
_entry.id   AF-A0A5C3PQB2-F1
#
_cell.length_a   1.000
_cell.length_b   1.000
_cell.length_c   1.000
_cell.angle_alpha   90.00
_cell.angle_beta   90.00
_cell.angle_gamma   90.00
#
_symmetry.space_group_name_H-M   'P 1'
#
loop_
_entity.id
_entity.type
_entity.pdbx_description
1 polymer ?
#
loop_
_entity_poly.entity_id
_entity_poly.type
_entity_poly.pdbx_seq_one_letter_code
_entity_poly.pdbx_strand_id
1 'polypeptide(L)'
;MSKTASTQSFPSSGTTLYLGLLAVSVYVLWRVYKRPRPRPALRSVAILVLGDIGRSPRMMYHTESFANNKFLTYLVGYGGSTPIPSLLSTPLVKILHLTEPPRYLTRLPFVIGGPLKVVRQVVEIVYTLAVRIPHPPEFILVQNPPSIPTLAIVWVVSRMRGCKVIIDWHNTGYSILALRLGWYHPFIRIAKWFEGYFGKCAYAHLCVSKAMLKFLVSEFDIQGQKVVLYDRPPAHFGRASASQTHELFQRLLPALSAPAAGLTSFLPASKPPYSTPFTYIPPLSPDATPEVDRHLGSFTENIAMPTLRPDRPALIVSSTSWTPDEDFGVLLDALKEYERRARKYDSRPEDQRLPKILVIITGKGPLREKYMREVEQLQTGHGGALEGAEGPWRYVRCVSLWLEASDYPLLLGSADIGISLHWSSSGYDLPMKIVDMFGCGLPVLAREYPCLKELVREGVNGYEFIDSKKLADLLWDLLHGFPQAQKTGALGMEQLGRELEPHYEATLTARRRFRSSLVTSYIYGIQILVVLHSAC
;
A
#
# COMPACT_ATOMS: atom_id res chain seq x y z
N MET A 1 68.19 51.78 6.34
CA MET A 1 67.46 50.99 5.33
C MET A 1 67.13 49.64 5.96
N SER A 2 65.92 49.52 6.52
CA SER A 2 65.46 48.34 7.25
C SER A 2 64.98 47.27 6.24
N LYS A 3 65.52 46.06 6.34
CA LYS A 3 65.08 44.88 5.57
C LYS A 3 63.83 44.31 6.22
N THR A 4 62.71 44.35 5.50
CA THR A 4 61.49 43.62 5.84
C THR A 4 61.67 42.14 5.53
N ALA A 5 61.66 41.30 6.56
CA ALA A 5 61.61 39.85 6.42
C ALA A 5 60.17 39.41 6.17
N SER A 6 59.90 38.85 4.99
CA SER A 6 58.63 38.23 4.64
C SER A 6 58.52 36.85 5.31
N THR A 7 57.67 36.72 6.32
CA THR A 7 57.28 35.44 6.91
C THR A 7 56.33 34.71 5.97
N GLN A 8 56.83 33.68 5.28
CA GLN A 8 55.98 32.73 4.55
C GLN A 8 55.23 31.85 5.56
N SER A 9 53.91 32.02 5.65
CA SER A 9 53.02 31.17 6.43
C SER A 9 52.80 29.83 5.72
N PHE A 10 53.35 28.75 6.27
CA PHE A 10 53.02 27.39 5.81
C PHE A 10 51.58 27.03 6.19
N PRO A 11 50.80 26.40 5.30
CA PRO A 11 49.45 25.95 5.63
C PRO A 11 49.49 24.90 6.74
N SER A 12 48.53 24.97 7.67
CA SER A 12 48.44 24.04 8.80
C SER A 12 48.27 22.60 8.29
N SER A 13 48.85 21.62 9.00
CA SER A 13 48.87 20.20 8.62
C SER A 13 47.49 19.60 8.34
N GLY A 14 46.43 20.18 8.91
CA GLY A 14 45.04 19.80 8.62
C GLY A 14 44.61 20.15 7.21
N THR A 15 44.94 21.35 6.71
CA THR A 15 44.61 21.79 5.35
C THR A 15 45.24 20.92 4.27
N THR A 16 46.49 20.47 4.47
CA THR A 16 47.19 19.58 3.56
C THR A 16 46.55 18.18 3.51
N LEU A 17 46.07 17.67 4.64
CA LEU A 17 45.33 16.40 4.70
C LEU A 17 43.99 16.48 3.98
N TYR A 18 43.22 17.56 4.16
CA TYR A 18 41.95 17.75 3.46
C TYR A 18 42.13 17.90 1.95
N LEU A 19 43.14 18.65 1.51
CA LEU A 19 43.48 18.78 0.08
C LEU A 19 43.93 17.44 -0.52
N GLY A 20 44.70 16.65 0.23
CA GLY A 20 45.10 15.29 -0.16
C GLY A 20 43.90 14.35 -0.30
N LEU A 21 42.99 14.33 0.68
CA LEU A 21 41.76 13.52 0.61
C LEU A 21 40.84 13.96 -0.52
N LEU A 22 40.71 15.27 -0.77
CA LEU A 22 39.96 15.81 -1.89
C LEU A 22 40.59 15.39 -3.23
N ALA A 23 41.90 15.52 -3.38
CA ALA A 23 42.61 15.12 -4.59
C ALA A 23 42.49 13.62 -4.87
N VAL A 24 42.61 12.77 -3.84
CA VAL A 24 42.37 11.32 -3.96
C VAL A 24 40.92 11.04 -4.33
N SER A 25 39.96 11.71 -3.70
CA SER A 25 38.53 11.56 -4.01
C SER A 25 38.23 11.96 -5.45
N VAL A 26 38.76 13.09 -5.91
CA VAL A 26 38.64 13.58 -7.29
C VAL A 26 39.33 12.63 -8.27
N TYR A 27 40.51 12.12 -7.93
CA TYR A 27 41.23 11.14 -8.76
C TYR A 27 40.48 9.81 -8.87
N VAL A 28 39.91 9.32 -7.77
CA VAL A 28 39.09 8.11 -7.76
C VAL A 28 37.82 8.33 -8.58
N LEU A 29 37.12 9.46 -8.38
CA LEU A 29 35.95 9.83 -9.18
C LEU A 29 36.29 9.94 -10.66
N TRP A 30 37.42 10.56 -11.00
CA TRP A 30 37.92 10.70 -12.37
C TRP A 30 38.28 9.35 -13.00
N ARG A 31 39.01 8.50 -12.28
CA ARG A 31 39.35 7.12 -12.70
C ARG A 31 38.11 6.29 -12.94
N VAL A 32 37.14 6.38 -12.03
CA VAL A 32 35.85 5.68 -12.12
C VAL A 32 35.04 6.19 -13.32
N TYR A 33 35.04 7.49 -13.57
CA TYR A 33 34.35 8.11 -14.70
C TYR A 33 35.01 7.79 -16.06
N LYS A 34 36.34 7.66 -16.09
CA LYS A 34 37.13 7.39 -17.30
C LYS A 34 37.24 5.91 -17.67
N ARG A 35 36.91 4.97 -16.77
CA ARG A 35 36.94 3.53 -17.11
C ARG A 35 35.84 3.22 -18.14
N PRO A 36 36.13 2.43 -19.19
CA PRO A 36 35.10 1.97 -20.11
C PRO A 36 34.04 1.22 -19.30
N ARG A 37 32.79 1.63 -19.48
CA ARG A 37 31.67 1.07 -18.71
C ARG A 37 31.57 -0.42 -19.02
N PRO A 38 31.52 -1.29 -18.01
CA PRO A 38 31.35 -2.71 -18.25
C PRO A 38 30.00 -2.94 -18.93
N ARG A 39 29.94 -3.89 -19.86
CA ARG A 39 28.69 -4.21 -20.56
C ARG A 39 27.71 -4.85 -19.57
N PRO A 40 26.51 -4.29 -19.38
CA PRO A 40 25.50 -4.89 -18.52
C PRO A 40 25.11 -6.28 -18.99
N ALA A 41 24.85 -7.19 -18.04
CA ALA A 41 24.23 -8.46 -18.34
C ALA A 41 22.77 -8.22 -18.77
N LEU A 42 22.46 -8.49 -20.03
CA LEU A 42 21.11 -8.32 -20.56
C LEU A 42 20.12 -9.20 -19.81
N ARG A 43 18.87 -8.73 -19.70
CA ARG A 43 17.81 -9.41 -18.94
C ARG A 43 18.21 -9.66 -17.48
N SER A 44 18.79 -8.64 -16.85
CA SER A 44 19.02 -8.66 -15.40
C SER A 44 18.64 -7.34 -14.74
N VAL A 45 18.16 -7.43 -13.51
CA VAL A 45 17.69 -6.28 -12.73
C VAL A 45 18.10 -6.42 -11.28
N ALA A 46 18.47 -5.31 -10.65
CA ALA A 46 18.59 -5.20 -9.20
C ALA A 46 17.46 -4.33 -8.66
N ILE A 47 16.62 -4.88 -7.80
CA ILE A 47 15.51 -4.20 -7.12
C ILE A 47 15.97 -3.83 -5.72
N LEU A 48 16.07 -2.54 -5.44
CA LEU A 48 16.52 -2.00 -4.15
C LEU A 48 15.33 -1.47 -3.34
N VAL A 49 15.15 -2.02 -2.14
CA VAL A 49 14.22 -1.54 -1.12
C VAL A 49 14.95 -1.30 0.19
N LEU A 50 14.81 -0.09 0.76
CA LEU A 50 15.37 0.23 2.08
C LEU A 50 14.36 -0.08 3.20
N GLY A 51 13.97 -1.34 3.28
CA GLY A 51 13.04 -1.89 4.26
C GLY A 51 13.15 -3.40 4.34
N ASP A 52 12.38 -4.00 5.25
CA ASP A 52 12.20 -5.46 5.30
C ASP A 52 11.52 -5.93 4.02
N ILE A 53 12.19 -6.83 3.28
CA ILE A 53 11.71 -7.36 2.01
C ILE A 53 10.33 -8.02 2.17
N GLY A 54 10.13 -8.83 3.22
CA GLY A 54 8.87 -9.54 3.43
C GLY A 54 7.70 -8.62 3.79
N ARG A 55 7.98 -7.35 4.12
CA ARG A 55 6.97 -6.31 4.39
C ARG A 55 6.82 -5.31 3.25
N SER A 56 7.41 -5.60 2.09
CA SER A 56 7.40 -4.71 0.92
C SER A 56 6.70 -5.40 -0.26
N PRO A 57 5.36 -5.60 -0.19
CA PRO A 57 4.62 -6.42 -1.15
C PRO A 57 4.83 -5.97 -2.60
N ARG A 58 4.79 -4.67 -2.90
CA ARG A 58 5.03 -4.19 -4.27
C ARG A 58 6.42 -4.52 -4.81
N MET A 59 7.45 -4.46 -3.98
CA MET A 59 8.81 -4.84 -4.43
C MET A 59 8.92 -6.35 -4.65
N MET A 60 8.21 -7.15 -3.86
CA MET A 60 8.07 -8.58 -4.10
C MET A 60 7.34 -8.86 -5.44
N TYR A 61 6.26 -8.14 -5.75
CA TYR A 61 5.53 -8.31 -7.02
C TYR A 61 6.32 -7.83 -8.24
N HIS A 62 7.10 -6.74 -8.12
CA HIS A 62 8.05 -6.38 -9.18
C HIS A 62 9.08 -7.48 -9.40
N THR A 63 9.63 -8.03 -8.31
CA THR A 63 10.60 -9.14 -8.37
C THR A 63 10.02 -10.35 -9.10
N GLU A 64 8.81 -10.74 -8.73
CA GLU A 64 8.09 -11.84 -9.35
C GLU A 64 7.80 -11.56 -10.84
N SER A 65 7.34 -10.34 -11.16
CA SER A 65 7.06 -9.94 -12.55
C SER A 65 8.31 -9.99 -13.43
N PHE A 66 9.46 -9.51 -12.96
CA PHE A 66 10.72 -9.61 -13.69
C PHE A 66 11.17 -11.07 -13.85
N ALA A 67 11.09 -11.88 -12.79
CA ALA A 67 11.45 -13.30 -12.85
C ALA A 67 10.55 -14.09 -13.83
N ASN A 68 9.24 -13.84 -13.82
CA ASN A 68 8.28 -14.43 -14.76
C ASN A 68 8.59 -14.04 -16.21
N ASN A 69 9.08 -12.82 -16.42
CA ASN A 69 9.60 -12.33 -17.69
C ASN A 69 11.06 -12.74 -17.96
N LYS A 70 11.57 -13.78 -17.30
CA LYS A 70 12.91 -14.38 -17.53
C LYS A 70 14.07 -13.38 -17.32
N PHE A 71 13.93 -12.45 -16.39
CA PHE A 71 15.04 -11.62 -15.93
C PHE A 71 15.72 -12.28 -14.72
N LEU A 72 17.05 -12.30 -14.72
CA LEU A 72 17.82 -12.56 -13.51
C LEU A 72 17.64 -11.38 -12.55
N THR A 73 16.99 -11.63 -11.43
CA THR A 73 16.47 -10.59 -10.54
C THR A 73 17.16 -10.65 -9.19
N TYR A 74 17.87 -9.59 -8.82
CA TYR A 74 18.49 -9.43 -7.51
C TYR A 74 17.57 -8.58 -6.63
N LEU A 75 17.05 -9.14 -5.54
CA LEU A 75 16.22 -8.42 -4.58
C LEU A 75 17.07 -7.99 -3.38
N VAL A 76 17.31 -6.69 -3.25
CA VAL A 76 18.21 -6.09 -2.27
C VAL A 76 17.42 -5.33 -1.21
N GLY A 77 17.55 -5.69 0.06
CA GLY A 77 16.86 -5.05 1.17
C GLY A 77 17.17 -5.69 2.51
N TYR A 78 16.51 -5.25 3.59
CA TYR A 78 16.70 -5.86 4.90
C TYR A 78 15.95 -7.20 4.99
N GLY A 79 16.48 -8.13 5.78
CA GLY A 79 15.77 -9.36 6.14
C GLY A 79 14.78 -9.13 7.29
N GLY A 80 14.19 -10.20 7.78
CA GLY A 80 13.27 -10.19 8.93
C GLY A 80 12.05 -11.05 8.67
N SER A 81 11.16 -10.58 7.80
CA SER A 81 9.93 -11.28 7.44
C SER A 81 10.13 -12.18 6.22
N THR A 82 9.46 -13.33 6.20
CA THR A 82 9.57 -14.30 5.09
C THR A 82 8.96 -13.71 3.81
N PRO A 83 9.70 -13.70 2.68
CA PRO A 83 9.15 -13.32 1.37
C PRO A 83 8.06 -14.27 0.90
N ILE A 84 7.29 -13.86 -0.13
CA ILE A 84 6.28 -14.73 -0.74
C ILE A 84 6.91 -16.03 -1.29
N PRO A 85 6.25 -17.20 -1.17
CA PRO A 85 6.85 -18.49 -1.52
C PRO A 85 7.36 -18.59 -2.97
N SER A 86 6.71 -17.90 -3.92
CA SER A 86 7.12 -17.88 -5.34
C SER A 86 8.50 -17.28 -5.57
N LEU A 87 8.94 -16.35 -4.72
CA LEU A 87 10.28 -15.77 -4.80
C LEU A 87 11.37 -16.69 -4.25
N LEU A 88 10.99 -17.60 -3.36
CA LEU A 88 11.91 -18.56 -2.73
C LEU A 88 12.12 -19.80 -3.59
N SER A 89 11.14 -20.16 -4.43
CA SER A 89 11.19 -21.35 -5.27
C SER A 89 11.87 -21.13 -6.63
N THR A 90 11.93 -19.90 -7.13
CA THR A 90 12.48 -19.60 -8.46
C THR A 90 14.01 -19.41 -8.45
N PRO A 91 14.76 -20.08 -9.34
CA PRO A 91 16.22 -19.92 -9.42
C PRO A 91 16.64 -18.58 -10.06
N LEU A 92 15.70 -17.84 -10.65
CA LEU A 92 15.95 -16.53 -11.27
C LEU A 92 16.00 -15.39 -10.27
N VAL A 93 15.59 -15.62 -9.02
CA VAL A 93 15.61 -14.60 -7.96
C VAL A 93 16.76 -14.88 -7.01
N LYS A 94 17.55 -13.84 -6.73
CA LYS A 94 18.64 -13.86 -5.76
C LYS A 94 18.41 -12.78 -4.72
N ILE A 95 18.09 -13.20 -3.49
CA ILE A 95 17.86 -12.28 -2.39
C ILE A 95 19.21 -11.90 -1.75
N LEU A 96 19.50 -10.59 -1.68
CA LEU A 96 20.70 -10.04 -1.08
C LEU A 96 20.31 -9.17 0.11
N HIS A 97 20.49 -9.72 1.32
CA HIS A 97 20.22 -8.97 2.54
C HIS A 97 21.28 -7.91 2.80
N LEU A 98 20.81 -6.70 3.14
CA LEU A 98 21.60 -5.61 3.69
C LEU A 98 21.82 -5.82 5.18
N THR A 99 23.02 -5.55 5.66
CA THR A 99 23.34 -5.64 7.08
C THR A 99 22.70 -4.50 7.87
N GLU A 100 21.99 -4.82 8.95
CA GLU A 100 21.46 -3.81 9.86
C GLU A 100 22.59 -3.01 10.54
N PRO A 101 22.38 -1.71 10.80
CA PRO A 101 23.35 -0.93 11.55
C PRO A 101 23.46 -1.46 12.99
N PRO A 102 24.69 -1.64 13.52
CA PRO A 102 24.90 -2.15 14.87
C PRO A 102 24.14 -1.39 15.96
N ARG A 103 23.63 -2.12 16.95
CA ARG A 103 22.86 -1.57 18.09
C ARG A 103 23.65 -0.57 18.96
N TYR A 104 24.98 -0.50 18.85
CA TYR A 104 25.74 0.52 19.57
C TYR A 104 25.56 1.92 18.96
N LEU A 105 25.29 2.03 17.65
CA LEU A 105 25.06 3.31 16.97
C LEU A 105 23.79 4.00 17.46
N THR A 106 22.80 3.23 17.90
CA THR A 106 21.56 3.74 18.46
C THR A 106 21.73 4.24 19.90
N ARG A 107 22.87 3.98 20.55
CA ARG A 107 23.20 4.52 21.89
C ARG A 107 23.89 5.89 21.83
N LEU A 108 24.36 6.32 20.66
CA LEU A 108 24.98 7.63 20.47
C LEU A 108 23.91 8.73 20.35
N PRO A 109 24.22 9.98 20.74
CA PRO A 109 23.34 11.12 20.47
C PRO A 109 22.98 11.21 18.98
N PHE A 110 21.74 11.57 18.66
CA PHE A 110 21.20 11.57 17.30
C PHE A 110 22.08 12.33 16.29
N VAL A 111 22.69 13.43 16.72
CA VAL A 111 23.59 14.28 15.90
C VAL A 111 24.82 13.51 15.40
N ILE A 112 25.27 12.48 16.12
CA ILE A 112 26.44 11.67 15.76
C ILE A 112 26.00 10.31 15.22
N GLY A 113 25.09 9.63 15.93
CA GLY A 113 24.59 8.30 15.57
C GLY A 113 23.82 8.29 14.25
N GLY A 114 23.05 9.33 13.96
CA GLY A 114 22.29 9.49 12.72
C GLY A 114 23.19 9.52 11.48
N PRO A 115 24.14 10.47 11.37
CA PRO A 115 25.07 10.52 10.24
C PRO A 115 25.89 9.25 10.07
N LEU A 116 26.41 8.66 11.15
CA LEU A 116 27.22 7.44 11.06
C LEU A 116 26.39 6.23 10.59
N LYS A 117 25.12 6.15 11.00
CA LYS A 117 24.17 5.16 10.48
C LYS A 117 23.93 5.34 8.97
N VAL A 118 23.77 6.58 8.51
CA VAL A 118 23.61 6.89 7.07
C VAL A 118 24.87 6.52 6.29
N VAL A 119 26.06 6.88 6.77
CA VAL A 119 27.34 6.53 6.11
C VAL A 119 27.49 5.02 5.98
N ARG A 120 27.23 4.26 7.05
CA ARG A 120 27.27 2.79 6.98
C ARG A 120 26.27 2.24 5.97
N GLN A 121 25.04 2.77 5.95
CA GLN A 121 24.02 2.36 4.98
C GLN A 121 24.46 2.67 3.55
N VAL A 122 25.06 3.83 3.29
CA VAL A 122 25.64 4.19 1.97
C VAL A 122 26.69 3.16 1.55
N VAL A 123 27.65 2.86 2.44
CA VAL A 123 28.73 1.89 2.15
C VAL A 123 28.16 0.51 1.84
N GLU A 124 27.19 0.04 2.62
CA GLU A 124 26.58 -1.30 2.43
C GLU A 124 25.82 -1.40 1.11
N ILE A 125 25.04 -0.38 0.75
CA ILE A 125 24.29 -0.37 -0.52
C ILE A 125 25.26 -0.31 -1.69
N VAL A 126 26.28 0.56 -1.63
CA VAL A 126 27.31 0.66 -2.68
C VAL A 126 28.07 -0.66 -2.80
N TYR A 127 28.50 -1.26 -1.70
CA TYR A 127 29.20 -2.54 -1.70
C TYR A 127 28.32 -3.66 -2.28
N THR A 128 27.04 -3.70 -1.91
CA THR A 128 26.11 -4.72 -2.42
C THR A 128 25.89 -4.57 -3.92
N LEU A 129 25.53 -3.37 -4.39
CA LEU A 129 25.25 -3.14 -5.82
C LEU A 129 26.51 -3.17 -6.69
N ALA A 130 27.65 -2.71 -6.16
CA ALA A 130 28.87 -2.55 -6.92
C ALA A 130 29.89 -3.68 -6.75
N VAL A 131 29.75 -4.57 -5.77
CA VAL A 131 30.69 -5.68 -5.54
C VAL A 131 29.97 -7.02 -5.43
N ARG A 132 28.93 -7.15 -4.59
CA ARG A 132 28.25 -8.44 -4.39
C ARG A 132 27.48 -8.93 -5.62
N ILE A 133 26.99 -8.01 -6.44
CA ILE A 133 26.39 -8.38 -7.74
C ILE A 133 27.53 -8.61 -8.76
N PRO A 134 27.72 -9.86 -9.23
CA PRO A 134 28.91 -10.23 -10.00
C PRO A 134 29.00 -9.49 -11.34
N HIS A 135 27.91 -9.44 -12.09
CA HIS A 135 27.83 -8.73 -13.37
C HIS A 135 26.94 -7.49 -13.24
N PRO A 136 27.29 -6.36 -13.89
CA PRO A 136 26.46 -5.16 -13.83
C PRO A 136 25.07 -5.46 -14.37
N PRO A 137 24.00 -5.20 -13.60
CA PRO A 137 22.66 -5.49 -14.07
C PRO A 137 22.26 -4.51 -15.19
N GLU A 138 21.38 -4.92 -16.10
CA GLU A 138 20.85 -4.01 -17.12
C GLU A 138 20.07 -2.87 -16.47
N PHE A 139 19.23 -3.20 -15.48
CA PHE A 139 18.40 -2.25 -14.76
C PHE A 139 18.70 -2.23 -13.26
N ILE A 140 18.59 -1.05 -12.64
CA ILE A 140 18.46 -0.91 -11.19
C ILE A 140 17.10 -0.25 -10.94
N LEU A 141 16.17 -0.98 -10.34
CA LEU A 141 14.88 -0.47 -9.90
C LEU A 141 14.96 -0.07 -8.43
N VAL A 142 14.51 1.13 -8.10
CA VAL A 142 14.49 1.63 -6.72
C VAL A 142 13.09 2.07 -6.33
N GLN A 143 12.65 1.67 -5.14
CA GLN A 143 11.43 2.19 -4.52
C GLN A 143 11.70 3.57 -3.92
N ASN A 144 10.91 4.56 -4.30
CA ASN A 144 10.90 5.88 -3.67
C ASN A 144 9.55 6.14 -2.99
N PRO A 145 9.53 6.49 -1.69
CA PRO A 145 10.67 6.75 -0.77
C PRO A 145 11.29 5.48 -0.15
N PRO A 146 12.45 5.56 0.57
CA PRO A 146 13.21 6.76 0.94
C PRO A 146 14.13 7.28 -0.16
N SER A 147 14.13 8.61 -0.36
CA SER A 147 14.91 9.26 -1.41
C SER A 147 16.36 9.50 -1.00
N ILE A 148 16.58 9.98 0.23
CA ILE A 148 17.92 10.23 0.80
C ILE A 148 18.35 9.01 1.63
N PRO A 149 19.56 8.47 1.43
CA PRO A 149 20.56 8.76 0.40
C PRO A 149 20.36 7.97 -0.91
N THR A 150 19.32 7.14 -0.98
CA THR A 150 19.12 6.08 -1.99
C THR A 150 19.26 6.55 -3.44
N LEU A 151 18.58 7.64 -3.83
CA LEU A 151 18.58 8.10 -5.23
C LEU A 151 19.98 8.54 -5.67
N ALA A 152 20.74 9.19 -4.79
CA ALA A 152 22.13 9.56 -5.09
C ALA A 152 23.03 8.33 -5.24
N ILE A 153 22.87 7.32 -4.37
CA ILE A 153 23.65 6.08 -4.45
C ILE A 153 23.39 5.38 -5.78
N VAL A 154 22.12 5.18 -6.13
CA VAL A 154 21.73 4.51 -7.38
C VAL A 154 22.19 5.31 -8.60
N TRP A 155 22.11 6.65 -8.56
CA TRP A 155 22.61 7.54 -9.61
C TRP A 155 24.13 7.42 -9.81
N VAL A 156 24.91 7.30 -8.73
CA VAL A 156 26.37 7.08 -8.79
C VAL A 156 26.67 5.69 -9.32
N VAL A 157 26.13 4.64 -8.69
CA VAL A 157 26.43 3.24 -9.04
C VAL A 157 26.02 2.92 -10.48
N SER A 158 24.88 3.42 -10.95
CA SER A 158 24.44 3.24 -12.34
C SER A 158 25.42 3.84 -13.35
N ARG A 159 25.98 5.03 -13.09
CA ARG A 159 27.02 5.63 -13.94
C ARG A 159 28.31 4.84 -13.93
N MET A 160 28.71 4.33 -12.76
CA MET A 160 29.92 3.52 -12.61
C MET A 160 29.80 2.18 -13.34
N ARG A 161 28.63 1.54 -13.28
CA ARG A 161 28.40 0.19 -13.79
C ARG A 161 27.69 0.12 -15.15
N GLY A 162 27.29 1.26 -15.71
CA GLY A 162 26.57 1.34 -16.98
C GLY A 162 25.13 0.83 -16.92
N CYS A 163 24.52 0.78 -15.73
CA CYS A 163 23.14 0.34 -15.53
C CYS A 163 22.13 1.43 -15.90
N LYS A 164 20.93 1.04 -16.32
CA LYS A 164 19.79 1.93 -16.50
C LYS A 164 18.98 2.01 -15.19
N VAL A 165 18.63 3.21 -14.74
CA VAL A 165 17.87 3.39 -13.49
C VAL A 165 16.38 3.43 -13.78
N ILE A 166 15.59 2.68 -13.02
CA ILE A 166 14.13 2.76 -12.97
C ILE A 166 13.75 3.26 -11.57
N ILE A 167 13.00 4.35 -11.49
CA ILE A 167 12.51 4.86 -10.21
C ILE A 167 11.02 4.57 -10.12
N ASP A 168 10.62 3.86 -9.06
CA ASP A 168 9.22 3.59 -8.73
C ASP A 168 8.71 4.62 -7.71
N TRP A 169 7.89 5.56 -8.18
CA TRP A 169 7.36 6.70 -7.43
C TRP A 169 6.00 6.39 -6.82
N HIS A 170 5.99 6.29 -5.50
CA HIS A 170 4.81 6.09 -4.65
C HIS A 170 4.34 7.36 -3.98
N ASN A 171 5.32 8.00 -3.36
CA ASN A 171 5.16 9.21 -2.59
C ASN A 171 6.49 9.96 -2.68
N THR A 172 6.51 11.18 -2.17
CA THR A 172 7.75 11.97 -2.13
C THR A 172 8.39 11.85 -0.75
N GLY A 173 9.70 11.62 -0.69
CA GLY A 173 10.42 11.52 0.57
C GLY A 173 10.33 12.81 1.39
N TYR A 174 10.36 13.97 0.72
CA TYR A 174 10.25 15.26 1.40
C TYR A 174 8.86 15.50 2.03
N SER A 175 7.75 15.03 1.42
CA SER A 175 6.40 15.20 1.99
C SER A 175 6.20 14.33 3.23
N ILE A 176 6.67 13.08 3.20
CA ILE A 176 6.65 12.19 4.38
C ILE A 176 7.47 12.80 5.52
N LEU A 177 8.63 13.37 5.20
CA LEU A 177 9.48 14.03 6.19
C LEU A 177 8.83 15.30 6.75
N ALA A 178 8.08 16.05 5.93
CA ALA A 178 7.36 17.23 6.35
C ALA A 178 6.26 16.94 7.39
N LEU A 179 5.67 15.74 7.39
CA LEU A 179 4.74 15.32 8.45
C LEU A 179 5.40 15.28 9.84
N ARG A 180 6.72 15.05 9.91
CA ARG A 180 7.45 14.96 11.18
C ARG A 180 8.10 16.27 11.60
N LEU A 181 8.68 17.00 10.65
CA LEU A 181 9.46 18.22 10.93
C LEU A 181 8.66 19.51 10.70
N GLY A 182 7.51 19.42 10.04
CA GLY A 182 6.73 20.56 9.56
C GLY A 182 7.19 21.06 8.19
N TRP A 183 6.24 21.56 7.40
CA TRP A 183 6.47 22.05 6.02
C TRP A 183 7.43 23.23 5.93
N TYR A 184 7.55 24.04 6.99
CA TYR A 184 8.39 25.23 7.02
C TYR A 184 9.85 24.95 7.42
N HIS A 185 10.17 23.72 7.81
CA HIS A 185 11.51 23.38 8.28
C HIS A 185 12.54 23.43 7.11
N PRO A 186 13.69 24.11 7.24
CA PRO A 186 14.66 24.30 6.14
C PRO A 186 15.12 22.99 5.49
N PHE A 187 15.25 21.92 6.29
CA PHE A 187 15.62 20.59 5.80
C PHE A 187 14.64 20.01 4.77
N ILE A 188 13.36 20.39 4.80
CA ILE A 188 12.37 19.96 3.80
C ILE A 188 12.69 20.56 2.44
N ARG A 189 13.16 21.81 2.37
CA ARG A 189 13.60 22.45 1.12
C ARG A 189 14.80 21.72 0.53
N ILE A 190 15.77 21.35 1.38
CA ILE A 190 16.95 20.56 0.98
C ILE A 190 16.51 19.18 0.49
N ALA A 191 15.59 18.52 1.18
CA ALA A 191 15.08 17.21 0.79
C ALA A 191 14.33 17.26 -0.55
N LYS A 192 13.47 18.26 -0.76
CA LYS A 192 12.76 18.48 -2.03
C LYS A 192 13.75 18.72 -3.17
N TRP A 193 14.76 19.56 -2.96
CA TRP A 193 15.82 19.80 -3.96
C TRP A 193 16.60 18.52 -4.27
N PHE A 194 17.00 17.76 -3.25
CA PHE A 194 17.74 16.51 -3.43
C PHE A 194 16.94 15.49 -4.24
N GLU A 195 15.68 15.30 -3.86
CA GLU A 195 14.77 14.36 -4.51
C GLU A 195 14.51 14.77 -5.96
N GLY A 196 14.29 16.07 -6.22
CA GLY A 196 14.17 16.60 -7.58
C GLY A 196 15.45 16.42 -8.41
N TYR A 197 16.62 16.74 -7.85
CA TYR A 197 17.89 16.66 -8.58
C TYR A 197 18.28 15.22 -8.94
N PHE A 198 18.33 14.32 -7.96
CA PHE A 198 18.71 12.91 -8.20
C PHE A 198 17.59 12.11 -8.85
N GLY A 199 16.34 12.52 -8.63
CA GLY A 199 15.16 11.94 -9.26
C GLY A 199 14.91 12.43 -10.69
N LYS A 200 15.58 13.47 -11.19
CA LYS A 200 15.31 14.04 -12.53
C LYS A 200 15.67 13.09 -13.68
N CYS A 201 16.84 12.48 -13.62
CA CYS A 201 17.43 11.75 -14.74
C CYS A 201 17.48 10.24 -14.45
N ALA A 202 16.42 9.52 -14.80
CA ALA A 202 16.40 8.06 -14.83
C ALA A 202 16.08 7.55 -16.26
N TYR A 203 16.28 6.25 -16.49
CA TYR A 203 15.88 5.63 -17.76
C TYR A 203 14.35 5.53 -17.85
N ALA A 204 13.69 5.15 -16.75
CA ALA A 204 12.24 5.09 -16.65
C ALA A 204 11.74 5.51 -15.26
N HIS A 205 10.52 6.07 -15.24
CA HIS A 205 9.77 6.48 -14.06
C HIS A 205 8.45 5.73 -14.05
N LEU A 206 8.23 4.89 -13.04
CA LEU A 206 6.94 4.28 -12.77
C LEU A 206 6.23 5.17 -11.74
N CYS A 207 5.03 5.64 -12.05
CA CYS A 207 4.26 6.53 -11.17
C CYS A 207 2.96 5.84 -10.77
N VAL A 208 2.63 5.83 -9.48
CA VAL A 208 1.41 5.17 -8.98
C VAL A 208 0.10 5.80 -9.50
N SER A 209 0.14 7.08 -9.89
CA SER A 209 -1.02 7.82 -10.40
C SER A 209 -0.65 8.77 -11.55
N LYS A 210 -1.64 9.22 -12.32
CA LYS A 210 -1.46 10.29 -13.32
C LYS A 210 -1.16 11.61 -12.64
N ALA A 211 -1.74 11.88 -11.47
CA ALA A 211 -1.47 13.06 -10.68
C ALA A 211 0.01 13.12 -10.25
N MET A 212 0.57 12.00 -9.76
CA MET A 212 2.00 11.88 -9.43
C MET A 212 2.85 12.14 -10.66
N LEU A 213 2.52 11.54 -11.80
CA LEU A 213 3.26 11.77 -13.04
C LEU A 213 3.24 13.26 -13.44
N LYS A 214 2.06 13.91 -13.43
CA LYS A 214 1.92 15.33 -13.75
C LYS A 214 2.77 16.20 -12.83
N PHE A 215 2.68 15.95 -11.52
CA PHE A 215 3.48 16.64 -10.51
C PHE A 215 4.98 16.49 -10.75
N LEU A 216 5.48 15.27 -10.97
CA LEU A 216 6.91 15.04 -11.20
C LEU A 216 7.41 15.70 -12.50
N VAL A 217 6.56 15.76 -13.53
CA VAL A 217 6.89 16.45 -14.79
C VAL A 217 6.94 17.97 -14.58
N SER A 218 5.97 18.56 -13.87
CA SER A 218 5.94 20.01 -13.67
C SER A 218 6.99 20.50 -12.68
N GLU A 219 7.20 19.77 -11.59
CA GLU A 219 8.01 20.24 -10.45
C GLU A 219 9.47 19.79 -10.54
N PHE A 220 9.71 18.56 -11.00
CA PHE A 220 11.07 18.00 -11.06
C PHE A 220 11.60 17.90 -12.49
N ASP A 221 10.77 18.16 -13.51
CA ASP A 221 11.13 18.06 -14.92
C ASP A 221 11.79 16.71 -15.24
N ILE A 222 11.17 15.62 -14.77
CA ILE A 222 11.72 14.26 -14.94
C ILE A 222 11.92 13.91 -16.42
N GLN A 223 13.02 13.22 -16.72
CA GLN A 223 13.48 12.87 -18.06
C GLN A 223 13.44 11.34 -18.28
N GLY A 224 13.44 10.89 -19.52
CA GLY A 224 13.36 9.46 -19.84
C GLY A 224 11.92 8.96 -20.00
N GLN A 225 11.73 7.64 -19.91
CA GLN A 225 10.43 7.00 -20.11
C GLN A 225 9.52 7.24 -18.90
N LYS A 226 8.25 7.59 -19.14
CA LYS A 226 7.29 7.95 -18.10
C LYS A 226 6.07 7.05 -18.22
N VAL A 227 5.78 6.27 -17.19
CA VAL A 227 4.69 5.28 -17.21
C VAL A 227 3.89 5.39 -15.93
N VAL A 228 2.57 5.51 -16.06
CA VAL A 228 1.67 5.33 -14.92
C VAL A 228 1.45 3.84 -14.72
N LEU A 229 1.80 3.35 -13.53
CA LEU A 229 1.65 1.97 -13.12
C LEU A 229 0.84 1.93 -11.81
N TYR A 230 -0.46 1.77 -11.96
CA TYR A 230 -1.39 1.62 -10.85
C TYR A 230 -1.12 0.32 -10.09
N ASP A 231 -1.29 0.37 -8.77
CA ASP A 231 -1.33 -0.84 -7.94
C ASP A 231 -2.54 -1.70 -8.30
N ARG A 232 -2.39 -3.01 -8.11
CA ARG A 232 -3.43 -4.01 -8.32
C ARG A 232 -3.54 -4.90 -7.09
N PRO A 233 -4.75 -5.34 -6.72
CA PRO A 233 -4.90 -6.26 -5.61
C PRO A 233 -4.29 -7.61 -5.97
N PRO A 234 -3.64 -8.29 -5.02
CA PRO A 234 -3.25 -9.68 -5.20
C PRO A 234 -4.45 -10.58 -5.49
N ALA A 235 -4.24 -11.67 -6.24
CA ALA A 235 -5.32 -12.56 -6.70
C ALA A 235 -6.12 -13.28 -5.58
N HIS A 236 -5.63 -13.26 -4.34
CA HIS A 236 -6.33 -13.85 -3.19
C HIS A 236 -7.35 -12.90 -2.54
N PHE A 237 -7.37 -11.62 -2.94
CA PHE A 237 -8.48 -10.73 -2.62
C PHE A 237 -9.62 -11.03 -3.58
N GLY A 238 -10.76 -11.39 -3.01
CA GLY A 238 -11.97 -11.76 -3.74
C GLY A 238 -13.18 -11.64 -2.82
N ARG A 239 -14.38 -11.55 -3.42
CA ARG A 239 -15.63 -11.58 -2.65
C ARG A 239 -15.73 -12.91 -1.90
N ALA A 240 -16.00 -12.87 -0.60
CA ALA A 240 -16.14 -14.09 0.18
C ALA A 240 -17.49 -14.73 -0.13
N SER A 241 -17.48 -16.04 -0.38
CA SER A 241 -18.71 -16.84 -0.37
C SER A 241 -19.30 -16.90 1.03
N ALA A 242 -20.60 -17.16 1.14
CA ALA A 242 -21.26 -17.31 2.44
C ALA A 242 -20.61 -18.42 3.30
N SER A 243 -20.06 -19.48 2.69
CA SER A 243 -19.28 -20.50 3.41
C SER A 243 -17.96 -19.97 3.97
N GLN A 244 -17.21 -19.19 3.19
CA GLN A 244 -15.97 -18.56 3.67
C GLN A 244 -16.25 -17.54 4.77
N THR A 245 -17.32 -16.75 4.64
CA THR A 245 -17.81 -15.86 5.70
C THR A 245 -18.19 -16.66 6.95
N HIS A 246 -18.87 -17.79 6.78
CA HIS A 246 -19.26 -18.66 7.89
C HIS A 246 -18.04 -19.17 8.65
N GLU A 247 -17.06 -19.75 7.95
CA GLU A 247 -15.81 -20.26 8.54
C GLU A 247 -15.01 -19.15 9.25
N LEU A 248 -14.88 -17.98 8.61
CA LEU A 248 -14.23 -16.83 9.23
C LEU A 248 -14.89 -16.44 10.54
N PHE A 249 -16.21 -16.26 10.55
CA PHE A 249 -16.93 -15.81 11.74
C PHE A 249 -17.09 -16.89 12.80
N GLN A 250 -16.92 -18.18 12.47
CA GLN A 250 -16.70 -19.22 13.48
C GLN A 250 -15.36 -19.02 14.21
N ARG A 251 -14.27 -18.77 13.46
CA ARG A 251 -12.94 -18.52 14.04
C ARG A 251 -12.87 -17.21 14.82
N LEU A 252 -13.56 -16.16 14.38
CA LEU A 252 -13.61 -14.87 15.07
C LEU A 252 -14.59 -14.83 16.25
N LEU A 253 -15.48 -15.82 16.39
CA LEU A 253 -16.52 -15.81 17.42
C LEU A 253 -15.97 -15.65 18.85
N PRO A 254 -14.88 -16.33 19.28
CA PRO A 254 -14.34 -16.13 20.62
C PRO A 254 -13.91 -14.68 20.90
N ALA A 255 -13.35 -14.00 19.90
CA ALA A 255 -12.95 -12.59 20.02
C ALA A 255 -14.18 -11.66 20.03
N LEU A 256 -15.23 -11.98 19.27
CA LEU A 256 -16.47 -11.21 19.23
C LEU A 256 -17.35 -11.42 20.47
N SER A 257 -17.34 -12.62 21.05
CA SER A 257 -18.12 -12.97 22.25
C SER A 257 -17.41 -12.62 23.57
N ALA A 258 -16.18 -12.13 23.51
CA ALA A 258 -15.46 -11.68 24.70
C ALA A 258 -16.26 -10.56 25.40
N PRO A 259 -16.37 -10.56 26.75
CA PRO A 259 -17.12 -9.53 27.47
C PRO A 259 -16.68 -8.11 27.14
N ALA A 260 -15.36 -7.91 26.94
CA ALA A 260 -14.76 -6.65 26.55
C ALA A 260 -15.22 -6.12 25.17
N ALA A 261 -15.73 -6.98 24.29
CA ALA A 261 -16.27 -6.58 23.00
C ALA A 261 -17.70 -6.02 23.11
N GLY A 262 -18.43 -6.36 24.19
CA GLY A 262 -19.80 -5.87 24.43
C GLY A 262 -20.80 -6.23 23.33
N LEU A 263 -20.55 -7.32 22.58
CA LEU A 263 -21.34 -7.69 21.39
C LEU A 263 -22.40 -8.77 21.64
N THR A 264 -22.33 -9.50 22.75
CA THR A 264 -23.18 -10.69 23.00
C THR A 264 -24.68 -10.39 22.95
N SER A 265 -25.11 -9.22 23.46
CA SER A 265 -26.50 -8.77 23.38
C SER A 265 -26.83 -7.97 22.11
N PHE A 266 -25.81 -7.57 21.35
CA PHE A 266 -25.97 -6.76 20.15
C PHE A 266 -26.17 -7.62 18.90
N LEU A 267 -25.37 -8.68 18.77
CA LEU A 267 -25.37 -9.60 17.64
C LEU A 267 -26.53 -10.63 17.73
N PRO A 268 -27.01 -11.15 16.60
CA PRO A 268 -27.99 -12.22 16.60
C PRO A 268 -27.48 -13.46 17.34
N ALA A 269 -28.38 -14.15 18.04
CA ALA A 269 -28.03 -15.39 18.72
C ALA A 269 -27.53 -16.43 17.71
N SER A 270 -26.33 -16.97 17.97
CA SER A 270 -25.66 -17.94 17.11
C SER A 270 -25.40 -19.24 17.86
N LYS A 271 -25.57 -20.36 17.17
CA LYS A 271 -25.28 -21.72 17.65
C LYS A 271 -24.23 -22.36 16.73
N PRO A 272 -22.93 -22.24 17.02
CA PRO A 272 -21.89 -22.94 16.27
C PRO A 272 -22.04 -24.47 16.39
N PRO A 273 -21.69 -25.25 15.34
CA PRO A 273 -21.21 -24.79 14.04
C PRO A 273 -22.34 -24.35 13.08
N TYR A 274 -23.61 -24.49 13.44
CA TYR A 274 -24.73 -24.30 12.51
C TYR A 274 -25.05 -22.84 12.15
N SER A 275 -24.64 -21.88 12.97
CA SER A 275 -24.84 -20.46 12.69
C SER A 275 -23.77 -19.58 13.34
N THR A 276 -23.55 -18.44 12.71
CA THR A 276 -22.73 -17.32 13.18
C THR A 276 -23.60 -16.06 13.26
N PRO A 277 -23.08 -14.92 13.74
CA PRO A 277 -23.81 -13.65 13.70
C PRO A 277 -24.22 -13.19 12.29
N PHE A 278 -23.55 -13.68 11.24
CA PHE A 278 -23.75 -13.25 9.85
C PHE A 278 -24.37 -14.31 8.95
N THR A 279 -24.23 -15.59 9.29
CA THR A 279 -24.61 -16.71 8.43
C THR A 279 -25.32 -17.81 9.22
N TYR A 280 -26.13 -18.60 8.53
CA TYR A 280 -26.76 -19.79 9.08
C TYR A 280 -26.79 -20.89 8.03
N ILE A 281 -26.81 -22.14 8.48
CA ILE A 281 -27.05 -23.29 7.62
C ILE A 281 -28.56 -23.55 7.62
N PRO A 282 -29.25 -23.39 6.48
CA PRO A 282 -30.69 -23.65 6.43
C PRO A 282 -30.97 -25.15 6.61
N PRO A 283 -32.08 -25.53 7.26
CA PRO A 283 -32.47 -26.93 7.34
C PRO A 283 -32.82 -27.45 5.94
N LEU A 284 -32.46 -28.71 5.64
CA LEU A 284 -32.70 -29.32 4.32
C LEU A 284 -34.19 -29.52 4.01
N SER A 285 -35.03 -29.61 5.05
CA SER A 285 -36.48 -29.64 4.97
C SER A 285 -37.08 -28.83 6.12
N PRO A 286 -38.11 -28.00 5.89
CA PRO A 286 -38.74 -27.18 6.93
C PRO A 286 -39.41 -28.00 8.06
N ASP A 287 -39.71 -29.29 7.82
CA ASP A 287 -40.39 -30.19 8.76
C ASP A 287 -39.45 -31.18 9.48
N ALA A 288 -38.14 -31.11 9.28
CA ALA A 288 -37.21 -32.03 9.93
C ALA A 288 -36.95 -31.61 11.40
N THR A 289 -37.57 -32.30 12.35
CA THR A 289 -37.18 -32.26 13.76
C THR A 289 -35.72 -32.68 13.91
N PRO A 290 -34.92 -32.03 14.78
CA PRO A 290 -33.52 -32.38 14.99
C PRO A 290 -33.43 -33.62 15.89
N GLU A 291 -33.89 -34.77 15.41
CA GLU A 291 -33.56 -36.05 16.02
C GLU A 291 -32.18 -36.47 15.52
N VAL A 292 -31.26 -36.62 16.47
CA VAL A 292 -29.89 -37.08 16.25
C VAL A 292 -29.94 -38.55 15.88
N ASP A 293 -30.12 -38.84 14.60
CA ASP A 293 -30.09 -40.20 14.12
C ASP A 293 -28.64 -40.69 14.08
N ARG A 294 -28.29 -41.56 15.04
CA ARG A 294 -26.93 -42.10 15.28
C ARG A 294 -26.55 -43.21 14.30
N HIS A 295 -27.07 -43.20 13.08
CA HIS A 295 -26.71 -44.20 12.08
C HIS A 295 -25.83 -43.60 10.99
N LEU A 296 -24.53 -43.90 11.16
CA LEU A 296 -23.44 -43.65 10.23
C LEU A 296 -23.70 -44.34 8.88
N GLY A 297 -24.38 -43.65 7.95
CA GLY A 297 -24.66 -44.16 6.61
C GLY A 297 -24.78 -43.04 5.58
N SER A 298 -23.89 -43.05 4.58
CA SER A 298 -23.79 -42.12 3.43
C SER A 298 -23.46 -40.65 3.76
N PHE A 299 -22.19 -40.40 4.08
CA PHE A 299 -21.61 -39.06 4.05
C PHE A 299 -21.44 -38.61 2.59
N THR A 300 -22.41 -37.93 1.96
CA THR A 300 -22.10 -36.91 0.92
C THR A 300 -23.25 -36.05 0.37
N GLU A 301 -24.55 -36.31 0.59
CA GLU A 301 -25.56 -35.65 -0.28
C GLU A 301 -26.52 -34.62 0.33
N ASN A 302 -26.52 -34.37 1.64
CA ASN A 302 -27.49 -33.43 2.22
C ASN A 302 -26.87 -32.55 3.31
N ILE A 303 -25.97 -31.63 2.95
CA ILE A 303 -25.60 -30.50 3.82
C ILE A 303 -25.94 -29.23 3.05
N ALA A 304 -26.91 -28.46 3.55
CA ALA A 304 -27.20 -27.17 2.95
C ALA A 304 -26.00 -26.23 3.11
N MET A 305 -25.69 -25.46 2.07
CA MET A 305 -24.60 -24.50 2.12
C MET A 305 -24.97 -23.33 3.03
N PRO A 306 -24.03 -22.79 3.84
CA PRO A 306 -24.27 -21.60 4.62
C PRO A 306 -24.80 -20.45 3.77
N THR A 307 -25.81 -19.74 4.28
CA THR A 307 -26.38 -18.55 3.65
C THR A 307 -26.28 -17.35 4.60
N LEU A 308 -26.27 -16.14 4.04
CA LEU A 308 -26.33 -14.92 4.85
C LEU A 308 -27.65 -14.85 5.61
N ARG A 309 -27.60 -14.45 6.88
CA ARG A 309 -28.79 -14.25 7.70
C ARG A 309 -29.56 -13.00 7.26
N PRO A 310 -30.90 -13.03 7.24
CA PRO A 310 -31.70 -11.84 6.98
C PRO A 310 -31.64 -10.83 8.13
N ASP A 311 -31.42 -11.29 9.36
CA ASP A 311 -31.34 -10.47 10.58
C ASP A 311 -29.89 -10.06 10.95
N ARG A 312 -28.91 -10.29 10.06
CA ARG A 312 -27.51 -9.91 10.33
C ARG A 312 -27.36 -8.39 10.41
N PRO A 313 -26.45 -7.87 11.25
CA PRO A 313 -26.04 -6.48 11.13
C PRO A 313 -25.28 -6.24 9.81
N ALA A 314 -25.29 -5.00 9.34
CA ALA A 314 -24.38 -4.61 8.25
C ALA A 314 -22.94 -4.59 8.77
N LEU A 315 -22.03 -5.17 8.00
CA LEU A 315 -20.63 -5.28 8.34
C LEU A 315 -19.83 -4.19 7.64
N ILE A 316 -19.25 -3.29 8.43
CA ILE A 316 -18.37 -2.22 7.94
C ILE A 316 -16.95 -2.56 8.35
N VAL A 317 -16.00 -2.42 7.43
CA VAL A 317 -14.57 -2.62 7.75
C VAL A 317 -13.80 -1.34 7.48
N SER A 318 -12.99 -0.92 8.46
CA SER A 318 -12.06 0.19 8.33
C SER A 318 -10.66 -0.27 8.69
N SER A 319 -9.67 0.07 7.86
CA SER A 319 -8.27 -0.25 8.10
C SER A 319 -7.48 1.02 8.40
N THR A 320 -7.07 1.19 9.65
CA THR A 320 -6.43 2.43 10.11
C THR A 320 -5.07 2.22 10.75
N SER A 321 -4.13 3.12 10.46
CA SER A 321 -2.84 3.21 11.16
C SER A 321 -2.96 3.84 12.54
N TRP A 322 -4.12 4.39 12.92
CA TRP A 322 -4.32 5.12 14.18
C TRP A 322 -3.29 6.24 14.42
N THR A 323 -2.78 6.81 13.35
CA THR A 323 -1.86 7.94 13.38
C THR A 323 -2.64 9.25 13.27
N PRO A 324 -2.12 10.39 13.76
CA PRO A 324 -2.86 11.66 13.75
C PRO A 324 -3.27 12.16 12.36
N ASP A 325 -2.59 11.72 11.30
CA ASP A 325 -2.90 12.03 9.90
C ASP A 325 -4.12 11.26 9.36
N GLU A 326 -4.47 10.12 9.96
CA GLU A 326 -5.75 9.44 9.70
C GLU A 326 -6.75 9.85 10.80
N ASP A 327 -7.51 10.92 10.55
CA ASP A 327 -8.46 11.47 11.52
C ASP A 327 -9.65 10.53 11.76
N PHE A 328 -9.49 9.64 12.74
CA PHE A 328 -10.54 8.74 13.20
C PHE A 328 -11.75 9.45 13.81
N GLY A 329 -11.60 10.71 14.26
CA GLY A 329 -12.71 11.51 14.77
C GLY A 329 -13.82 11.68 13.73
N VAL A 330 -13.46 11.83 12.45
CA VAL A 330 -14.41 11.91 11.33
C VAL A 330 -15.31 10.68 11.27
N LEU A 331 -14.75 9.48 11.39
CA LEU A 331 -15.52 8.23 11.41
C LEU A 331 -16.38 8.17 12.67
N LEU A 332 -15.81 8.47 13.83
CA LEU A 332 -16.52 8.38 15.10
C LEU A 332 -17.73 9.32 15.15
N ASP A 333 -17.59 10.55 14.67
CA ASP A 333 -18.67 11.53 14.63
C ASP A 333 -19.74 11.17 13.58
N ALA A 334 -19.35 10.56 12.46
CA ALA A 334 -20.31 10.03 11.50
C ALA A 334 -21.15 8.89 12.11
N LEU A 335 -20.53 8.04 12.93
CA LEU A 335 -21.21 6.95 13.63
C LEU A 335 -22.12 7.46 14.76
N LYS A 336 -21.72 8.52 15.47
CA LYS A 336 -22.59 9.23 16.42
C LYS A 336 -23.87 9.72 15.73
N GLU A 337 -23.74 10.32 14.54
CA GLU A 337 -24.87 10.79 13.75
C GLU A 337 -25.72 9.65 13.19
N TYR A 338 -25.11 8.55 12.73
CA TYR A 338 -25.82 7.34 12.30
C TYR A 338 -26.66 6.75 13.44
N GLU A 339 -26.09 6.59 14.64
CA GLU A 339 -26.78 6.11 15.84
C GLU A 339 -28.01 6.99 16.16
N ARG A 340 -27.84 8.32 16.14
CA ARG A 340 -28.92 9.28 16.37
C ARG A 340 -30.04 9.12 15.35
N ARG A 341 -29.70 8.98 14.06
CA ARG A 341 -30.68 8.73 13.00
C ARG A 341 -31.38 7.41 13.21
N ALA A 342 -30.66 6.32 13.41
CA ALA A 342 -31.24 4.98 13.56
C ALA A 342 -32.26 4.91 14.70
N ARG A 343 -31.98 5.54 15.85
CA ARG A 343 -32.97 5.68 16.94
C ARG A 343 -34.23 6.43 16.53
N LYS A 344 -34.10 7.51 15.76
CA LYS A 344 -35.25 8.29 15.26
C LYS A 344 -36.13 7.47 14.31
N TYR A 345 -35.53 6.57 13.54
CA TYR A 345 -36.24 5.69 12.60
C TYR A 345 -36.75 4.40 13.26
N ASP A 346 -36.45 4.11 14.53
CA ASP A 346 -36.87 2.87 15.20
C ASP A 346 -38.40 2.68 15.25
N SER A 347 -39.13 3.79 15.38
CA SER A 347 -40.60 3.80 15.39
C SER A 347 -41.23 3.64 14.01
N ARG A 348 -40.44 3.63 12.93
CA ARG A 348 -40.93 3.46 11.56
C ARG A 348 -41.16 1.98 11.21
N PRO A 349 -41.93 1.71 10.14
CA PRO A 349 -42.04 0.37 9.55
C PRO A 349 -40.67 -0.24 9.21
N GLU A 350 -40.56 -1.57 9.24
CA GLU A 350 -39.30 -2.32 9.16
C GLU A 350 -38.50 -2.02 7.88
N ASP A 351 -39.19 -1.83 6.75
CA ASP A 351 -38.62 -1.43 5.45
C ASP A 351 -37.96 -0.05 5.46
N GLN A 352 -38.29 0.80 6.44
CA GLN A 352 -37.75 2.15 6.60
C GLN A 352 -36.75 2.26 7.76
N ARG A 353 -36.54 1.19 8.53
CA ARG A 353 -35.57 1.17 9.63
C ARG A 353 -34.15 1.10 9.09
N LEU A 354 -33.22 1.65 9.87
CA LEU A 354 -31.80 1.48 9.61
C LEU A 354 -31.30 0.20 10.30
N PRO A 355 -30.43 -0.58 9.64
CA PRO A 355 -29.89 -1.79 10.24
C PRO A 355 -28.93 -1.44 11.39
N LYS A 356 -28.77 -2.40 12.30
CA LYS A 356 -27.60 -2.43 13.19
C LYS A 356 -26.32 -2.53 12.34
N ILE A 357 -25.27 -1.83 12.74
CA ILE A 357 -23.96 -1.86 12.09
C ILE A 357 -22.89 -2.37 13.05
N LEU A 358 -22.09 -3.31 12.57
CA LEU A 358 -20.85 -3.72 13.22
C LEU A 358 -19.67 -3.16 12.42
N VAL A 359 -18.91 -2.27 13.04
CA VAL A 359 -17.68 -1.71 12.47
C VAL A 359 -16.50 -2.47 13.02
N ILE A 360 -15.78 -3.19 12.16
CA ILE A 360 -14.53 -3.87 12.50
C ILE A 360 -13.37 -2.99 12.05
N ILE A 361 -12.54 -2.60 13.01
CA ILE A 361 -11.41 -1.70 12.79
C ILE A 361 -10.11 -2.48 12.93
N THR A 362 -9.35 -2.57 11.84
CA THR A 362 -8.05 -3.25 11.82
C THR A 362 -6.89 -2.26 11.88
N GLY A 363 -5.72 -2.75 12.28
CA GLY A 363 -4.47 -1.99 12.30
C GLY A 363 -4.01 -1.56 13.70
N LYS A 364 -2.84 -0.91 13.75
CA LYS A 364 -2.14 -0.57 14.99
C LYS A 364 -1.54 0.82 14.89
N GLY A 365 -1.66 1.59 15.97
CA GLY A 365 -0.93 2.83 16.15
C GLY A 365 -1.26 3.56 17.45
N PRO A 366 -0.70 4.75 17.63
CA PRO A 366 -0.64 5.43 18.92
C PRO A 366 -2.00 5.90 19.44
N LEU A 367 -2.94 6.26 18.56
CA LEU A 367 -4.25 6.77 18.97
C LEU A 367 -5.31 5.69 19.20
N ARG A 368 -4.98 4.41 18.98
CA ARG A 368 -5.93 3.29 19.10
C ARG A 368 -6.61 3.26 20.45
N GLU A 369 -5.83 3.25 21.54
CA GLU A 369 -6.38 3.14 22.88
C GLU A 369 -7.24 4.33 23.28
N LYS A 370 -6.86 5.55 22.83
CA LYS A 370 -7.63 6.76 23.07
C LYS A 370 -9.03 6.62 22.45
N TYR A 371 -9.10 6.30 21.15
CA TYR A 371 -10.37 6.21 20.44
C TYR A 371 -11.21 5.01 20.86
N MET A 372 -10.59 3.86 21.13
CA MET A 372 -11.35 2.70 21.60
C MET A 372 -11.94 2.91 23.00
N ARG A 373 -11.31 3.72 23.86
CA ARG A 373 -11.91 4.16 25.13
C ARG A 373 -13.12 5.07 24.92
N GLU A 374 -13.05 6.02 23.99
CA GLU A 374 -14.20 6.88 23.64
C GLU A 374 -15.35 6.06 23.05
N VAL A 375 -15.04 5.10 22.17
CA VAL A 375 -16.02 4.12 21.65
C VAL A 375 -16.67 3.33 22.78
N GLU A 376 -15.90 2.81 23.74
CA GLU A 376 -16.44 2.06 24.88
C GLU A 376 -17.39 2.90 25.72
N GLN A 377 -17.02 4.15 25.99
CA GLN A 377 -17.87 5.13 26.70
C GLN A 377 -19.21 5.34 25.98
N LEU A 378 -19.19 5.54 24.67
CA LEU A 378 -20.39 5.72 23.85
C LEU A 378 -21.27 4.45 23.80
N GLN A 379 -20.64 3.28 23.68
CA GLN A 379 -21.34 1.99 23.62
C GLN A 379 -21.99 1.61 24.96
N THR A 380 -21.36 1.95 26.07
CA THR A 380 -21.84 1.65 27.44
C THR A 380 -22.70 2.77 28.03
N GLY A 381 -22.73 3.95 27.39
CA GLY A 381 -23.48 5.12 27.87
C GLY A 381 -22.81 5.87 29.03
N HIS A 382 -21.55 5.55 29.36
CA HIS A 382 -20.78 6.21 30.42
C HIS A 382 -19.83 7.24 29.78
N GLY A 383 -20.02 8.55 29.96
CA GLY A 383 -19.00 9.54 29.51
C GLY A 383 -19.49 10.81 28.82
N GLY A 384 -20.78 11.16 28.93
CA GLY A 384 -21.31 12.39 28.37
C GLY A 384 -22.20 12.10 27.16
N ALA A 385 -23.47 12.46 27.31
CA ALA A 385 -24.43 12.40 26.24
C ALA A 385 -23.92 13.21 25.06
N LEU A 386 -23.98 12.64 23.85
CA LEU A 386 -24.33 13.47 22.70
C LEU A 386 -25.51 14.34 23.12
N GLU A 387 -25.41 15.65 23.02
CA GLU A 387 -26.53 16.55 23.28
C GLU A 387 -27.78 16.00 22.57
N GLY A 388 -28.75 15.51 23.35
CA GLY A 388 -30.01 14.96 22.83
C GLY A 388 -30.11 13.42 22.63
N ALA A 389 -29.14 12.60 23.04
CA ALA A 389 -29.28 11.14 23.03
C ALA A 389 -29.00 10.51 24.41
N GLU A 390 -30.08 10.13 25.12
CA GLU A 390 -29.98 9.45 26.41
C GLU A 390 -29.59 7.96 26.23
N GLY A 391 -28.53 7.50 26.91
CA GLY A 391 -28.20 6.08 27.10
C GLY A 391 -27.28 5.40 26.05
N PRO A 392 -26.90 4.13 26.31
CA PRO A 392 -25.88 3.38 25.53
C PRO A 392 -26.27 3.20 24.06
N TRP A 393 -25.29 3.20 23.14
CA TRP A 393 -25.54 2.93 21.72
C TRP A 393 -26.31 1.61 21.50
N ARG A 394 -27.27 1.63 20.58
CA ARG A 394 -28.17 0.51 20.27
C ARG A 394 -28.01 -0.03 18.85
N TYR A 395 -27.57 0.80 17.91
CA TYR A 395 -27.44 0.46 16.49
C TYR A 395 -26.00 0.32 16.04
N VAL A 396 -25.06 0.95 16.74
CA VAL A 396 -23.64 0.91 16.36
C VAL A 396 -22.81 0.13 17.37
N ARG A 397 -21.98 -0.78 16.86
CA ARG A 397 -20.84 -1.34 17.61
C ARG A 397 -19.56 -1.22 16.81
N CYS A 398 -18.47 -0.86 17.48
CA CYS A 398 -17.13 -0.79 16.93
C CYS A 398 -16.21 -1.70 17.74
N VAL A 399 -15.49 -2.57 17.05
CA VAL A 399 -14.48 -3.43 17.67
C VAL A 399 -13.17 -3.32 16.91
N SER A 400 -12.06 -3.41 17.64
CA SER A 400 -10.74 -3.48 17.02
C SER A 400 -10.23 -4.91 17.08
N LEU A 401 -10.00 -5.51 15.91
CA LEU A 401 -9.51 -6.88 15.79
C LEU A 401 -8.08 -6.92 15.26
N TRP A 402 -7.29 -7.82 15.82
CA TRP A 402 -6.06 -8.28 15.20
C TRP A 402 -6.37 -9.56 14.41
N LEU A 403 -5.99 -9.59 13.15
CA LEU A 403 -6.30 -10.70 12.24
C LEU A 403 -5.02 -11.37 11.78
N GLU A 404 -5.11 -12.66 11.51
CA GLU A 404 -4.10 -13.37 10.73
C GLU A 404 -4.09 -12.84 9.29
N ALA A 405 -2.95 -12.94 8.62
CA ALA A 405 -2.80 -12.41 7.26
C ALA A 405 -3.78 -13.04 6.25
N SER A 406 -4.14 -14.32 6.44
CA SER A 406 -5.12 -15.04 5.62
C SER A 406 -6.57 -14.61 5.87
N ASP A 407 -6.86 -14.05 7.04
CA ASP A 407 -8.23 -13.73 7.46
C ASP A 407 -8.64 -12.32 7.01
N TYR A 408 -7.67 -11.45 6.75
CA TYR A 408 -7.91 -10.09 6.29
C TYR A 408 -8.66 -10.04 4.94
N PRO A 409 -8.23 -10.76 3.87
CA PRO A 409 -8.99 -10.82 2.61
C PRO A 409 -10.40 -11.38 2.80
N LEU A 410 -10.56 -12.40 3.65
CA LEU A 410 -11.88 -12.99 3.93
C LEU A 410 -12.80 -12.01 4.65
N LEU A 411 -12.27 -11.22 5.58
CA LEU A 411 -13.03 -10.18 6.27
C LEU A 411 -13.48 -9.10 5.29
N LEU A 412 -12.57 -8.60 4.44
CA LEU A 412 -12.91 -7.62 3.40
C LEU A 412 -13.98 -8.18 2.44
N GLY A 413 -13.80 -9.42 1.98
CA GLY A 413 -14.76 -10.10 1.10
C GLY A 413 -16.11 -10.39 1.75
N SER A 414 -16.18 -10.44 3.08
CA SER A 414 -17.42 -10.65 3.83
C SER A 414 -18.16 -9.36 4.18
N ALA A 415 -17.49 -8.20 4.07
CA ALA A 415 -18.04 -6.92 4.47
C ALA A 415 -19.05 -6.35 3.45
N ASP A 416 -19.87 -5.41 3.91
CA ASP A 416 -20.85 -4.70 3.09
C ASP A 416 -20.32 -3.34 2.62
N ILE A 417 -19.55 -2.64 3.47
CA ILE A 417 -18.94 -1.34 3.15
C ILE A 417 -17.51 -1.29 3.70
N GLY A 418 -16.57 -0.86 2.86
CA GLY A 418 -15.22 -0.48 3.27
C GLY A 418 -15.14 1.02 3.59
N ILE A 419 -14.41 1.40 4.62
CA ILE A 419 -14.09 2.81 4.92
C ILE A 419 -12.59 3.00 4.92
N SER A 420 -12.12 3.99 4.15
CA SER A 420 -10.72 4.42 4.15
C SER A 420 -10.59 5.86 4.60
N LEU A 421 -9.94 6.06 5.76
CA LEU A 421 -9.56 7.37 6.29
C LEU A 421 -8.20 7.86 5.78
N HIS A 422 -7.54 7.06 4.93
CA HIS A 422 -6.21 7.36 4.44
C HIS A 422 -6.18 8.69 3.68
N TRP A 423 -5.17 9.51 3.98
CA TRP A 423 -4.90 10.75 3.28
C TRP A 423 -3.43 10.79 2.83
N SER A 424 -3.19 11.12 1.56
CA SER A 424 -1.84 11.19 1.01
C SER A 424 -1.15 12.49 1.39
N SER A 425 0.02 12.41 2.04
CA SER A 425 0.83 13.58 2.41
C SER A 425 1.32 14.43 1.24
N SER A 426 1.51 13.83 0.08
CA SER A 426 1.82 14.54 -1.17
C SER A 426 0.56 14.92 -1.94
N GLY A 427 -0.58 14.27 -1.65
CA GLY A 427 -1.82 14.38 -2.41
C GLY A 427 -1.85 13.54 -3.70
N TYR A 428 -0.78 12.80 -4.00
CA TYR A 428 -0.58 12.10 -5.28
C TYR A 428 -0.45 10.57 -5.16
N ASP A 429 -0.39 10.04 -3.94
CA ASP A 429 -0.30 8.61 -3.65
C ASP A 429 -1.70 7.97 -3.60
N LEU A 430 -1.83 6.72 -4.05
CA LEU A 430 -3.08 5.97 -4.02
C LEU A 430 -3.03 4.86 -2.94
N PRO A 431 -4.05 4.76 -2.08
CA PRO A 431 -4.05 3.85 -0.94
C PRO A 431 -4.26 2.41 -1.40
N MET A 432 -3.22 1.61 -1.22
CA MET A 432 -3.30 0.16 -1.44
C MET A 432 -4.45 -0.50 -0.67
N LYS A 433 -4.81 0.01 0.53
CA LYS A 433 -5.94 -0.50 1.31
C LYS A 433 -7.27 -0.46 0.53
N ILE A 434 -7.50 0.58 -0.28
CA ILE A 434 -8.70 0.69 -1.12
C ILE A 434 -8.63 -0.30 -2.27
N VAL A 435 -7.44 -0.48 -2.84
CA VAL A 435 -7.19 -1.47 -3.90
C VAL A 435 -7.52 -2.88 -3.42
N ASP A 436 -7.10 -3.24 -2.19
CA ASP A 436 -7.43 -4.52 -1.55
C ASP A 436 -8.94 -4.70 -1.37
N MET A 437 -9.65 -3.67 -0.88
CA MET A 437 -11.11 -3.67 -0.74
C MET A 437 -11.80 -3.89 -2.09
N PHE A 438 -11.36 -3.18 -3.13
CA PHE A 438 -11.88 -3.36 -4.49
C PHE A 438 -11.59 -4.75 -5.05
N GLY A 439 -10.43 -5.34 -4.76
CA GLY A 439 -10.12 -6.74 -5.10
C GLY A 439 -11.14 -7.71 -4.49
N CYS A 440 -11.69 -7.37 -3.32
CA CYS A 440 -12.76 -8.12 -2.66
C CYS A 440 -14.18 -7.79 -3.17
N GLY A 441 -14.33 -6.93 -4.17
CA GLY A 441 -15.63 -6.41 -4.61
C GLY A 441 -16.36 -5.59 -3.54
N LEU A 442 -15.63 -5.07 -2.55
CA LEU A 442 -16.18 -4.29 -1.44
C LEU A 442 -16.27 -2.81 -1.88
N PRO A 443 -17.47 -2.20 -1.92
CA PRO A 443 -17.58 -0.77 -2.19
C PRO A 443 -16.95 0.05 -1.07
N VAL A 444 -16.29 1.16 -1.42
CA VAL A 444 -15.49 1.95 -0.47
C VAL A 444 -16.00 3.38 -0.32
N LEU A 445 -16.17 3.82 0.92
CA LEU A 445 -16.27 5.22 1.28
C LEU A 445 -14.87 5.72 1.65
N ALA A 446 -14.35 6.73 0.95
CA ALA A 446 -12.97 7.17 1.10
C ALA A 446 -12.83 8.67 1.37
N ARG A 447 -11.87 9.04 2.21
CA ARG A 447 -11.55 10.44 2.51
C ARG A 447 -11.02 11.15 1.25
N GLU A 448 -11.66 12.24 0.81
CA GLU A 448 -11.26 12.98 -0.42
C GLU A 448 -9.85 13.57 -0.31
N TYR A 449 -9.07 13.44 -1.39
CA TYR A 449 -7.85 14.20 -1.66
C TYR A 449 -7.51 14.14 -3.17
N PRO A 450 -6.63 15.03 -3.70
CA PRO A 450 -6.61 15.37 -5.12
C PRO A 450 -6.54 14.23 -6.15
N CYS A 451 -5.76 13.18 -5.91
CA CYS A 451 -5.60 12.08 -6.86
C CYS A 451 -6.56 10.90 -6.65
N LEU A 452 -7.36 10.90 -5.57
CA LEU A 452 -8.22 9.77 -5.22
C LEU A 452 -9.26 9.45 -6.31
N LYS A 453 -9.70 10.47 -7.06
CA LYS A 453 -10.62 10.35 -8.22
C LYS A 453 -10.12 9.42 -9.33
N GLU A 454 -8.84 9.10 -9.35
CA GLU A 454 -8.30 8.08 -10.27
C GLU A 454 -8.69 6.65 -9.87
N LEU A 455 -8.93 6.42 -8.58
CA LEU A 455 -9.20 5.12 -7.96
C LEU A 455 -10.67 4.96 -7.58
N VAL A 456 -11.24 5.93 -6.85
CA VAL A 456 -12.65 5.91 -6.42
C VAL A 456 -13.49 6.69 -7.42
N ARG A 457 -14.54 6.05 -7.94
CA ARG A 457 -15.49 6.62 -8.89
C ARG A 457 -16.89 6.56 -8.29
N GLU A 458 -17.44 7.74 -8.04
CA GLU A 458 -18.77 7.90 -7.48
C GLU A 458 -19.82 7.10 -8.25
N GLY A 459 -20.66 6.36 -7.54
CA GLY A 459 -21.73 5.56 -8.13
C GLY A 459 -21.27 4.30 -8.88
N VAL A 460 -19.96 4.07 -9.01
CA VAL A 460 -19.42 2.87 -9.66
C VAL A 460 -18.84 1.90 -8.64
N ASN A 461 -17.89 2.32 -7.82
CA ASN A 461 -17.20 1.46 -6.86
C ASN A 461 -17.12 2.03 -5.44
N GLY A 462 -17.62 3.25 -5.24
CA GLY A 462 -17.50 3.92 -3.95
C GLY A 462 -17.96 5.37 -4.02
N TYR A 463 -17.69 6.10 -2.93
CA TYR A 463 -17.93 7.54 -2.83
C TYR A 463 -16.84 8.20 -2.01
N GLU A 464 -16.60 9.47 -2.28
CA GLU A 464 -15.67 10.29 -1.51
C GLU A 464 -16.41 11.08 -0.40
N PHE A 465 -15.73 11.33 0.72
CA PHE A 465 -16.24 12.20 1.78
C PHE A 465 -15.16 13.14 2.32
N ILE A 466 -15.57 14.35 2.66
CA ILE A 466 -14.73 15.44 3.19
C ILE A 466 -14.98 15.73 4.67
N ASP A 467 -16.05 15.20 5.27
CA ASP A 467 -16.36 15.39 6.68
C ASP A 467 -17.25 14.25 7.22
N SER A 468 -17.51 14.29 8.52
CA SER A 468 -18.33 13.30 9.23
C SER A 468 -19.79 13.35 8.78
N LYS A 469 -20.30 14.54 8.43
CA LYS A 469 -21.67 14.72 7.95
C LYS A 469 -21.91 13.99 6.64
N LYS A 470 -21.06 14.20 5.64
CA LYS A 470 -21.16 13.54 4.34
C LYS A 470 -20.99 12.02 4.49
N LEU A 471 -20.07 11.57 5.35
CA LEU A 471 -19.92 10.15 5.64
C LEU A 471 -21.19 9.55 6.28
N ALA A 472 -21.82 10.24 7.23
CA ALA A 472 -23.08 9.80 7.83
C ALA A 472 -24.23 9.75 6.82
N ASP A 473 -24.32 10.73 5.91
CA ASP A 473 -25.30 10.75 4.82
C ASP A 473 -25.10 9.56 3.88
N LEU A 474 -23.86 9.27 3.48
CA LEU A 474 -23.52 8.12 2.64
C LEU A 474 -23.85 6.79 3.32
N LEU A 475 -23.53 6.64 4.60
CA LEU A 475 -23.87 5.44 5.37
C LEU A 475 -25.39 5.24 5.47
N TRP A 476 -26.13 6.31 5.68
CA TRP A 476 -27.60 6.28 5.68
C TRP A 476 -28.14 5.85 4.31
N ASP A 477 -27.69 6.49 3.24
CA ASP A 477 -28.14 6.23 1.86
C ASP A 477 -27.86 4.80 1.40
N LEU A 478 -26.68 4.25 1.77
CA LEU A 478 -26.24 2.93 1.33
C LEU A 478 -26.84 1.78 2.13
N LEU A 479 -27.17 2.02 3.41
CA LEU A 479 -27.72 0.99 4.30
C LEU A 479 -29.24 1.04 4.42
N HIS A 480 -29.90 2.02 3.79
CA HIS A 480 -31.35 2.05 3.72
C HIS A 480 -31.90 0.84 2.94
N GLY A 481 -32.85 0.10 3.54
CA GLY A 481 -33.41 -1.13 2.95
C GLY A 481 -32.48 -2.35 3.01
N PHE A 482 -31.42 -2.32 3.82
CA PHE A 482 -30.55 -3.47 4.07
C PHE A 482 -31.33 -4.61 4.77
N PRO A 483 -31.07 -5.90 4.45
CA PRO A 483 -29.99 -6.43 3.59
C PRO A 483 -30.29 -6.45 2.09
N GLN A 484 -31.51 -6.08 1.65
CA GLN A 484 -31.90 -6.07 0.23
C GLN A 484 -31.54 -4.78 -0.51
N ALA A 485 -30.71 -3.91 0.10
CA ALA A 485 -30.33 -2.62 -0.45
C ALA A 485 -29.67 -2.79 -1.84
N GLN A 486 -30.36 -2.33 -2.89
CA GLN A 486 -29.89 -2.48 -4.28
C GLN A 486 -28.58 -1.73 -4.54
N LYS A 487 -28.36 -0.59 -3.87
CA LYS A 487 -27.21 0.28 -4.10
C LYS A 487 -25.88 -0.35 -3.68
N THR A 488 -25.82 -1.03 -2.52
CA THR A 488 -24.60 -1.70 -2.05
C THR A 488 -24.25 -2.90 -2.92
N GLY A 489 -25.24 -3.67 -3.39
CA GLY A 489 -25.02 -4.78 -4.33
C GLY A 489 -24.57 -4.32 -5.73
N ALA A 490 -25.06 -3.18 -6.22
CA ALA A 490 -24.74 -2.65 -7.54
C ALA A 490 -23.30 -2.11 -7.66
N LEU A 491 -22.78 -1.46 -6.61
CA LEU A 491 -21.45 -0.81 -6.60
C LEU A 491 -20.27 -1.81 -6.68
N GLY A 492 -20.46 -3.07 -6.30
CA GLY A 492 -19.41 -4.10 -6.40
C GLY A 492 -19.36 -4.81 -7.76
N MET A 493 -20.52 -4.97 -8.40
CA MET A 493 -20.67 -5.82 -9.60
C MET A 493 -20.23 -5.11 -10.90
N GLU A 494 -20.41 -3.79 -11.00
CA GLU A 494 -19.96 -3.03 -12.19
C GLU A 494 -18.44 -3.06 -12.38
N GLN A 495 -17.67 -3.13 -11.29
CA GLN A 495 -16.21 -3.18 -11.35
C GLN A 495 -15.70 -4.54 -11.84
N LEU A 496 -16.32 -5.64 -11.39
CA LEU A 496 -16.00 -7.00 -11.84
C LEU A 496 -16.25 -7.16 -13.35
N GLY A 497 -17.34 -6.58 -13.86
CA GLY A 497 -17.67 -6.56 -15.28
C GLY A 497 -16.67 -5.74 -16.12
N ARG A 498 -16.25 -4.57 -15.64
CA ARG A 498 -15.32 -3.70 -16.37
C ARG A 498 -13.86 -4.14 -16.32
N GLU A 499 -13.43 -5.03 -15.41
CA GLU A 499 -12.06 -5.57 -15.47
C GLU A 499 -11.90 -6.66 -16.56
N LEU A 500 -12.99 -7.26 -17.03
CA LEU A 500 -12.98 -8.26 -18.10
C LEU A 500 -12.91 -7.63 -19.51
N GLU A 501 -13.38 -6.40 -19.71
CA GLU A 501 -13.51 -5.76 -21.03
C GLU A 501 -12.23 -5.07 -21.60
N PRO A 502 -11.43 -4.27 -20.86
CA PRO A 502 -10.37 -3.43 -21.43
C PRO A 502 -9.07 -4.19 -21.75
N HIS A 503 -8.97 -5.46 -21.33
CA HIS A 503 -7.76 -6.27 -21.47
C HIS A 503 -7.53 -6.81 -22.89
N TYR A 504 -8.56 -6.84 -23.75
CA TYR A 504 -8.41 -7.27 -25.14
C TYR A 504 -7.85 -6.15 -26.06
N GLU A 505 -8.36 -4.92 -25.91
CA GLU A 505 -8.02 -3.77 -26.78
C GLU A 505 -6.63 -3.16 -26.49
N ALA A 506 -6.25 -3.02 -25.22
CA ALA A 506 -4.96 -2.43 -24.84
C ALA A 506 -3.77 -3.31 -25.27
N THR A 507 -3.93 -4.63 -25.19
CA THR A 507 -2.91 -5.62 -25.58
C THR A 507 -2.73 -5.66 -27.11
N LEU A 508 -3.80 -5.50 -27.87
CA LEU A 508 -3.77 -5.38 -29.33
C LEU A 508 -3.12 -4.07 -29.79
N THR A 509 -3.42 -2.97 -29.12
CA THR A 509 -2.86 -1.64 -29.43
C THR A 509 -1.36 -1.58 -29.13
N ALA A 510 -0.91 -2.17 -28.02
CA ALA A 510 0.50 -2.31 -27.69
C ALA A 510 1.24 -3.22 -28.68
N ARG A 511 0.66 -4.37 -29.07
CA ARG A 511 1.22 -5.25 -30.13
C ARG A 511 1.31 -4.56 -31.49
N ARG A 512 0.33 -3.73 -31.86
CA ARG A 512 0.32 -2.97 -33.13
C ARG A 512 1.39 -1.88 -33.14
N ARG A 513 1.57 -1.12 -32.05
CA ARG A 513 2.66 -0.13 -31.92
C ARG A 513 4.06 -0.76 -31.88
N PHE A 514 4.19 -1.94 -31.26
CA PHE A 514 5.47 -2.65 -31.24
C PHE A 514 5.86 -3.20 -32.62
N ARG A 515 4.88 -3.73 -33.39
CA ARG A 515 5.12 -4.18 -34.77
C ARG A 515 5.42 -3.03 -35.73
N SER A 516 4.73 -1.89 -35.63
CA SER A 516 5.03 -0.75 -36.51
C SER A 516 6.43 -0.17 -36.23
N SER A 517 6.82 -0.03 -34.96
CA SER A 517 8.17 0.45 -34.61
C SER A 517 9.30 -0.48 -35.04
N LEU A 518 9.08 -1.80 -35.04
CA LEU A 518 10.07 -2.77 -35.51
C LEU A 518 10.22 -2.75 -37.04
N VAL A 519 9.10 -2.63 -37.78
CA VAL A 519 9.12 -2.55 -39.26
C VAL A 519 9.78 -1.24 -39.73
N THR A 520 9.48 -0.11 -39.08
CA THR A 520 10.11 1.16 -39.43
C THR A 520 11.62 1.15 -39.15
N SER A 521 12.07 0.62 -37.99
CA SER A 521 13.50 0.50 -37.69
C SER A 521 14.24 -0.48 -38.62
N TYR A 522 13.58 -1.52 -39.12
CA TYR A 522 14.18 -2.46 -40.07
C TYR A 522 14.33 -1.85 -41.48
N ILE A 523 13.34 -1.09 -41.94
CA ILE A 523 13.38 -0.43 -43.26
C ILE A 523 14.43 0.69 -43.29
N TYR A 524 14.52 1.51 -42.24
CA TYR A 524 15.56 2.55 -42.15
C TYR A 524 16.96 1.95 -41.97
N GLY A 525 17.09 0.82 -41.26
CA GLY A 525 18.38 0.12 -41.12
C GLY A 525 18.91 -0.45 -42.44
N ILE A 526 18.02 -0.95 -43.32
CA ILE A 526 18.40 -1.48 -44.64
C ILE A 526 18.76 -0.35 -45.60
N GLN A 527 18.04 0.77 -45.60
CA GLN A 527 18.37 1.93 -46.45
C GLN A 527 19.72 2.56 -46.10
N ILE A 528 20.09 2.60 -44.81
CA ILE A 528 21.39 3.13 -44.37
C ILE A 528 22.53 2.19 -44.78
N LEU A 529 22.32 0.87 -44.75
CA LEU A 529 23.33 -0.11 -45.19
C LEU A 529 23.55 -0.11 -46.71
N VAL A 530 22.51 0.13 -47.52
CA VAL A 530 22.64 0.21 -48.99
C VAL A 530 23.37 1.50 -49.43
N VAL A 531 23.18 2.61 -48.70
CA VAL A 531 23.90 3.86 -48.98
C VAL A 531 25.37 3.78 -48.56
N LEU A 532 25.70 3.05 -47.49
CA LEU A 532 27.09 2.86 -47.04
C LEU A 532 27.87 1.85 -47.90
N HIS A 533 27.21 0.91 -48.58
CA HIS A 533 27.89 -0.03 -49.48
C HIS A 533 28.16 0.54 -50.88
N SER A 534 27.55 1.67 -51.23
CA SER A 534 27.76 2.35 -52.52
C SER A 534 28.85 3.44 -52.45
N ALA A 535 29.48 3.62 -51.29
CA ALA A 535 30.47 4.68 -51.01
C ALA A 535 31.80 4.13 -50.47
N CYS A 536 32.10 2.85 -50.69
CA CYS A 536 33.37 2.22 -50.32
C CYS A 536 34.04 1.58 -51.53
#